data_AF-A0A819IDS0-F1
#
_entry.id   AF-A0A819IDS0-F1
#
_cell.length_a   1.000
_cell.length_b   1.000
_cell.length_c   1.000
_cell.angle_alpha   90.00
_cell.angle_beta   90.00
_cell.angle_gamma   90.00
#
_symmetry.space_group_name_H-M   'P 1'
#
loop_
_entity.id
_entity.type
_entity.pdbx_description
1 polymer ?
#
loop_
_entity_poly.entity_id
_entity_poly.type
_entity_poly.pdbx_seq_one_letter_code
_entity_poly.pdbx_strand_id
1 'polypeptide(L)'
;MDIISYHLNPPTDIFAKFHQVNSTNNIYNEAATKITNNIFVKFRKELDDAKSYKPPNLDNIHIRKFEIGVKYLPEGMRVALETELKNCKDYISLLLRDNDLEFDRKLKSGDLNVMKNIFQEYRKMPGIQEYIYKARESILKQVQDIVLHVNQNFEQQDIRKALDNVKKLYNYKIELVDNVSEINQSYLEIQSLIKIKFDEAYSRFMNRFLKFMKFRNENINQSILIDILPKDFDEKLNTFSSGILEYFKYQQKTYKDALEVLDIQSLKTSLETIQQWNSLFVKMKTYDNLHNINDESIKTIVKALTELTSYANLLDSISQKIEKLGEELMNQELIDDQKKEYIQHRDEFYKKLNEKYSYLNKAKILSRFSLRVDIYKIEENCLESLKEKIMQIYSVIEKLLERIPQLTREDYENFNLNYVDLVSFKQEMKVTNFEVNKKVEKIEKVLLEKIEKWQSSIASETTIENIATILMNMKSISNNILLFKTTDL
;
A
#
# COMPACT_ATOMS: atom_id res chain seq x y z
N MET A 1 -11.68 -43.64 -58.05
CA MET A 1 -12.68 -43.30 -57.03
C MET A 1 -12.02 -42.41 -56.01
N ASP A 2 -12.65 -41.30 -55.68
CA ASP A 2 -12.07 -40.23 -54.87
C ASP A 2 -12.14 -40.61 -53.38
N ILE A 3 -11.01 -40.57 -52.65
CA ILE A 3 -10.95 -40.97 -51.23
C ILE A 3 -11.83 -40.04 -50.36
N ILE A 4 -12.05 -38.81 -50.82
CA ILE A 4 -12.88 -37.80 -50.15
C ILE A 4 -14.35 -38.22 -50.10
N SER A 5 -14.87 -38.94 -51.10
CA SER A 5 -16.26 -39.40 -51.08
C SER A 5 -16.52 -40.47 -50.02
N TYR A 6 -15.49 -41.28 -49.69
CA TYR A 6 -15.55 -42.27 -48.61
C TYR A 6 -15.46 -41.66 -47.22
N HIS A 7 -14.87 -40.47 -47.08
CA HIS A 7 -14.85 -39.74 -45.80
C HIS A 7 -16.23 -39.19 -45.41
N LEU A 8 -17.03 -38.79 -46.38
CA LEU A 8 -18.37 -38.22 -46.16
C LEU A 8 -19.47 -39.28 -46.12
N ASN A 9 -19.30 -40.38 -46.85
CA ASN A 9 -20.21 -41.53 -46.86
C ASN A 9 -19.42 -42.83 -46.76
N PRO A 10 -19.06 -43.26 -45.53
CA PRO A 10 -18.41 -44.55 -45.31
C PRO A 10 -19.24 -45.68 -45.93
N PRO A 11 -18.63 -46.60 -46.68
CA PRO A 11 -19.36 -47.59 -47.45
C PRO A 11 -19.82 -48.72 -46.51
N THR A 12 -21.07 -48.63 -46.07
CA THR A 12 -21.72 -49.61 -45.19
C THR A 12 -21.72 -51.03 -45.76
N ASP A 13 -21.73 -51.14 -47.09
CA ASP A 13 -21.84 -52.41 -47.82
C ASP A 13 -20.54 -53.23 -47.83
N ILE A 14 -19.40 -52.65 -47.44
CA ILE A 14 -18.12 -53.36 -47.38
C ILE A 14 -18.19 -54.49 -46.35
N PHE A 15 -18.81 -54.25 -45.19
CA PHE A 15 -18.93 -55.27 -44.14
C PHE A 15 -19.84 -56.42 -44.56
N ALA A 16 -20.90 -56.15 -45.32
CA ALA A 16 -21.78 -57.18 -45.87
C ALA A 16 -21.05 -58.08 -46.87
N LYS A 17 -20.22 -57.48 -47.75
CA LYS A 17 -19.37 -58.23 -48.69
C LYS A 17 -18.29 -59.04 -47.98
N PHE A 18 -17.65 -58.50 -46.94
CA PHE A 18 -16.69 -59.25 -46.12
C PHE A 18 -17.36 -60.45 -45.42
N HIS A 19 -18.56 -60.28 -44.87
CA HIS A 19 -19.29 -61.39 -44.23
C HIS A 19 -19.58 -62.56 -45.18
N GLN A 20 -19.92 -62.28 -46.44
CA GLN A 20 -20.18 -63.31 -47.46
C GLN A 20 -18.91 -64.12 -47.84
N VAL A 21 -17.73 -63.53 -47.74
CA VAL A 21 -16.45 -64.18 -48.06
C VAL A 21 -15.84 -64.89 -46.84
N ASN A 22 -16.10 -64.39 -45.64
CA ASN A 22 -15.59 -64.97 -44.38
C ASN A 22 -16.16 -66.37 -44.09
N SER A 23 -17.39 -66.66 -44.55
CA SER A 23 -18.05 -67.97 -44.33
C SER A 23 -17.43 -69.13 -45.10
N THR A 24 -16.50 -68.86 -46.02
CA THR A 24 -15.90 -69.86 -46.92
C THR A 24 -14.39 -70.04 -46.76
N ASN A 25 -13.68 -69.19 -45.98
CA ASN A 25 -12.22 -69.28 -45.81
C ASN A 25 -11.71 -68.74 -44.46
N ASN A 26 -10.98 -69.56 -43.71
CA ASN A 26 -10.46 -69.25 -42.36
C ASN A 26 -9.54 -68.02 -42.30
N ILE A 27 -8.74 -67.75 -43.33
CA ILE A 27 -7.81 -66.60 -43.34
C ILE A 27 -8.59 -65.27 -43.33
N TYR A 28 -9.73 -65.23 -44.04
CA TYR A 28 -10.59 -64.05 -44.09
C TYR A 28 -11.35 -63.85 -42.77
N ASN A 29 -11.74 -64.94 -42.11
CA ASN A 29 -12.36 -64.89 -40.78
C ASN A 29 -11.39 -64.30 -39.72
N GLU A 30 -10.12 -64.71 -39.72
CA GLU A 30 -9.10 -64.12 -38.85
C GLU A 30 -8.87 -62.63 -39.12
N ALA A 31 -8.81 -62.24 -40.41
CA ALA A 31 -8.65 -60.85 -40.80
C ALA A 31 -9.86 -59.99 -40.37
N ALA A 32 -11.08 -60.48 -40.54
CA ALA A 32 -12.30 -59.80 -40.12
C ALA A 32 -12.39 -59.65 -38.60
N THR A 33 -11.98 -60.67 -37.85
CA THR A 33 -11.88 -60.61 -36.38
C THR A 33 -10.88 -59.54 -35.94
N LYS A 34 -9.70 -59.47 -36.57
CA LYS A 34 -8.69 -58.43 -36.30
C LYS A 34 -9.21 -57.02 -36.61
N ILE A 35 -9.88 -56.83 -37.74
CA ILE A 35 -10.47 -55.53 -38.12
C ILE A 35 -11.53 -55.10 -37.10
N THR A 36 -12.42 -56.02 -36.72
CA THR A 36 -13.45 -55.80 -35.70
C THR A 36 -12.84 -55.33 -34.38
N ASN A 37 -11.84 -56.06 -33.89
CA ASN A 37 -11.16 -55.71 -32.65
C ASN A 37 -10.48 -54.33 -32.74
N ASN A 38 -9.83 -54.01 -33.86
CA ASN A 38 -9.21 -52.70 -34.06
C ASN A 38 -10.24 -51.55 -34.06
N ILE A 39 -11.43 -51.77 -34.62
CA ILE A 39 -12.53 -50.81 -34.57
C ILE A 39 -12.97 -50.60 -33.12
N PHE A 40 -13.29 -51.68 -32.39
CA PHE A 40 -13.66 -51.59 -30.97
C PHE A 40 -12.62 -50.83 -30.14
N VAL A 41 -11.33 -51.11 -30.33
CA VAL A 41 -10.24 -50.41 -29.61
C VAL A 41 -10.26 -48.91 -29.89
N LYS A 42 -10.46 -48.49 -31.14
CA LYS A 42 -10.51 -47.06 -31.50
C LYS A 42 -11.71 -46.34 -30.88
N PHE A 43 -12.89 -46.96 -30.92
CA PHE A 43 -14.10 -46.39 -30.31
C PHE A 43 -13.98 -46.31 -28.78
N ARG A 44 -13.48 -47.37 -28.13
CA ARG A 44 -13.23 -47.38 -26.68
C ARG A 44 -12.23 -46.32 -26.27
N LYS A 45 -11.19 -46.08 -27.07
CA LYS A 45 -10.24 -44.99 -26.83
C LYS A 45 -10.93 -43.62 -26.79
N GLU A 46 -11.84 -43.34 -27.73
CA GLU A 46 -12.62 -42.08 -27.69
C GLU A 46 -13.49 -41.99 -26.43
N LEU A 47 -14.07 -43.10 -25.94
CA LEU A 47 -14.80 -43.08 -24.66
C LEU A 47 -13.87 -42.84 -23.46
N ASP A 48 -12.68 -43.43 -23.46
CA ASP A 48 -11.72 -43.25 -22.37
C ASP A 48 -11.11 -41.84 -22.37
N ASP A 49 -10.87 -41.27 -23.56
CA ASP A 49 -10.47 -39.87 -23.73
C ASP A 49 -11.63 -38.93 -23.28
N ALA A 50 -12.89 -39.28 -23.58
CA ALA A 50 -14.07 -38.54 -23.10
C ALA A 50 -14.18 -38.54 -21.57
N LYS A 51 -13.92 -39.68 -20.91
CA LYS A 51 -13.91 -39.79 -19.43
C LYS A 51 -12.77 -38.98 -18.80
N SER A 52 -11.65 -38.87 -19.51
CA SER A 52 -10.44 -38.18 -19.02
C SER A 52 -10.47 -36.67 -19.25
N TYR A 53 -11.43 -36.16 -20.03
CA TYR A 53 -11.58 -34.74 -20.33
C TYR A 53 -11.96 -33.94 -19.06
N LYS A 54 -11.22 -32.86 -18.78
CA LYS A 54 -11.44 -31.97 -17.61
C LYS A 54 -11.74 -30.54 -18.06
N PRO A 55 -12.85 -29.91 -17.60
CA PRO A 55 -13.91 -30.51 -16.77
C PRO A 55 -14.70 -31.60 -17.52
N PRO A 56 -15.29 -32.59 -16.83
CA PRO A 56 -16.18 -33.56 -17.45
C PRO A 56 -17.28 -32.84 -18.24
N ASN A 57 -17.54 -33.26 -19.47
CA ASN A 57 -18.54 -32.61 -20.32
C ASN A 57 -19.16 -33.63 -21.27
N LEU A 58 -20.50 -33.70 -21.30
CA LEU A 58 -21.25 -34.57 -22.19
C LEU A 58 -21.18 -34.12 -23.66
N ASP A 59 -20.88 -32.85 -23.90
CA ASP A 59 -20.73 -32.24 -25.22
C ASP A 59 -19.29 -32.24 -25.74
N ASN A 60 -18.37 -32.96 -25.09
CA ASN A 60 -16.98 -32.98 -25.51
C ASN A 60 -16.80 -33.62 -26.90
N ILE A 61 -15.70 -33.26 -27.56
CA ILE A 61 -15.45 -33.63 -28.96
C ILE A 61 -15.33 -35.15 -29.18
N HIS A 62 -14.89 -35.90 -28.17
CA HIS A 62 -14.70 -37.35 -28.26
C HIS A 62 -16.03 -38.10 -28.29
N ILE A 63 -17.01 -37.65 -27.48
CA ILE A 63 -18.40 -38.17 -27.54
C ILE A 63 -18.99 -37.93 -28.92
N ARG A 64 -18.85 -36.72 -29.47
CA ARG A 64 -19.38 -36.39 -30.80
C ARG A 64 -18.74 -37.23 -31.90
N LYS A 65 -17.42 -37.42 -31.85
CA LYS A 65 -16.70 -38.31 -32.79
C LYS A 65 -17.21 -39.74 -32.72
N PHE A 66 -17.41 -40.26 -31.51
CA PHE A 66 -17.97 -41.58 -31.28
C PHE A 66 -19.38 -41.71 -31.87
N GLU A 67 -20.28 -40.78 -31.57
CA GLU A 67 -21.66 -40.78 -32.04
C GLU A 67 -21.80 -40.71 -33.57
N ILE A 68 -20.89 -39.98 -34.23
CA ILE A 68 -20.85 -39.91 -35.68
C ILE A 68 -20.33 -41.24 -36.25
N GLY A 69 -19.24 -41.76 -35.70
CA GLY A 69 -18.59 -42.96 -36.22
C GLY A 69 -19.44 -44.23 -36.08
N VAL A 70 -20.15 -44.38 -34.97
CA VAL A 70 -20.86 -45.63 -34.64
C VAL A 70 -22.01 -45.92 -35.61
N LYS A 71 -22.59 -44.87 -36.22
CA LYS A 71 -23.69 -44.98 -37.19
C LYS A 71 -23.32 -45.74 -38.47
N TYR A 72 -22.04 -45.87 -38.78
CA TYR A 72 -21.54 -46.51 -39.99
C TYR A 72 -21.05 -47.95 -39.77
N LEU A 73 -21.23 -48.50 -38.57
CA LEU A 73 -20.80 -49.85 -38.23
C LEU A 73 -21.92 -50.90 -38.44
N PRO A 74 -21.56 -52.19 -38.62
CA PRO A 74 -22.53 -53.27 -38.67
C PRO A 74 -23.38 -53.35 -37.39
N GLU A 75 -24.63 -53.80 -37.52
CA GLU A 75 -25.63 -53.83 -36.44
C GLU A 75 -25.09 -54.39 -35.12
N GLY A 76 -24.45 -55.56 -35.15
CA GLY A 76 -23.92 -56.20 -33.94
C GLY A 76 -22.84 -55.38 -33.22
N MET A 77 -21.98 -54.67 -33.97
CA MET A 77 -20.97 -53.78 -33.38
C MET A 77 -21.59 -52.48 -32.90
N ARG A 78 -22.52 -51.92 -33.68
CA ARG A 78 -23.21 -50.68 -33.36
C ARG A 78 -23.95 -50.80 -32.02
N VAL A 79 -24.77 -51.83 -31.84
CA VAL A 79 -25.53 -52.06 -30.61
C VAL A 79 -24.61 -52.21 -29.38
N ALA A 80 -23.50 -52.95 -29.53
CA ALA A 80 -22.52 -53.11 -28.45
C ALA A 80 -21.87 -51.77 -28.06
N LEU A 81 -21.44 -50.99 -29.04
CA LEU A 81 -20.79 -49.69 -28.83
C LEU A 81 -21.75 -48.61 -28.33
N GLU A 82 -23.01 -48.60 -28.77
CA GLU A 82 -24.04 -47.70 -28.25
C GLU A 82 -24.35 -47.97 -26.77
N THR A 83 -24.30 -49.25 -26.36
CA THR A 83 -24.41 -49.63 -24.95
C THR A 83 -23.24 -49.09 -24.13
N GLU A 84 -22.00 -49.22 -24.65
CA GLU A 84 -20.81 -48.65 -24.00
C GLU A 84 -20.85 -47.12 -23.94
N LEU A 85 -21.32 -46.45 -24.99
CA LEU A 85 -21.51 -45.00 -25.02
C LEU A 85 -22.52 -44.55 -23.96
N LYS A 86 -23.65 -45.26 -23.84
CA LYS A 86 -24.66 -44.98 -22.80
C LYS A 86 -24.05 -45.07 -21.41
N ASN A 87 -23.34 -46.16 -21.12
CA ASN A 87 -22.65 -46.33 -19.83
C ASN A 87 -21.61 -45.22 -19.59
N CYS A 88 -20.89 -44.79 -20.63
CA CYS A 88 -19.95 -43.68 -20.54
C CYS A 88 -20.64 -42.34 -20.23
N LYS A 89 -21.76 -42.04 -20.88
CA LYS A 89 -22.55 -40.83 -20.60
C LYS A 89 -23.17 -40.85 -19.20
N ASP A 90 -23.67 -42.00 -18.76
CA ASP A 90 -24.19 -42.17 -17.40
C ASP A 90 -23.08 -41.94 -16.36
N TYR A 91 -21.88 -42.46 -16.61
CA TYR A 91 -20.71 -42.22 -15.76
C TYR A 91 -20.29 -40.75 -15.72
N ILE A 92 -20.19 -40.07 -16.87
CA ILE A 92 -19.85 -38.63 -16.93
C ILE A 92 -20.93 -37.79 -16.23
N SER A 93 -22.20 -38.14 -16.38
CA SER A 93 -23.32 -37.47 -15.71
C SER A 93 -23.24 -37.60 -14.19
N LEU A 94 -22.84 -38.78 -13.71
CA LEU A 94 -22.61 -39.02 -12.28
C LEU A 94 -21.43 -38.19 -11.75
N LEU A 95 -20.31 -38.15 -12.49
CA LEU A 95 -19.16 -37.31 -12.14
C LEU A 95 -19.52 -35.81 -12.08
N LEU A 96 -20.30 -35.31 -13.03
CA LEU A 96 -20.80 -33.93 -13.03
C LEU A 96 -21.60 -33.63 -11.76
N ARG A 97 -22.54 -34.52 -11.41
CA ARG A 97 -23.38 -34.38 -10.22
C ARG A 97 -22.55 -34.42 -8.93
N ASP A 98 -21.58 -35.32 -8.84
CA ASP A 98 -20.72 -35.45 -7.66
C ASP A 98 -19.83 -34.21 -7.48
N ASN A 99 -19.28 -33.69 -8.57
CA ASN A 99 -18.50 -32.44 -8.56
C ASN A 99 -19.35 -31.23 -8.16
N ASP A 100 -20.60 -31.13 -8.64
CA ASP A 100 -21.52 -30.07 -8.24
C ASP A 100 -21.83 -30.11 -6.74
N LEU A 101 -22.08 -31.30 -6.21
CA LEU A 101 -22.33 -31.50 -4.78
C LEU A 101 -21.11 -31.18 -3.94
N GLU A 102 -19.91 -31.59 -4.37
CA GLU A 102 -18.67 -31.27 -3.68
C GLU A 102 -18.40 -29.76 -3.70
N PHE A 103 -18.60 -29.12 -4.85
CA PHE A 103 -18.46 -27.67 -5.02
C PHE A 103 -19.39 -26.90 -4.08
N ASP A 104 -20.67 -27.28 -4.03
CA ASP A 104 -21.64 -26.64 -3.15
C ASP A 104 -21.35 -26.89 -1.67
N ARG A 105 -20.82 -28.07 -1.31
CA ARG A 105 -20.37 -28.35 0.07
C ARG A 105 -19.18 -27.48 0.45
N LYS A 106 -18.17 -27.35 -0.41
CA LYS A 106 -17.00 -26.51 -0.15
C LYS A 106 -17.39 -25.05 0.04
N LEU A 107 -18.31 -24.52 -0.77
CA LEU A 107 -18.82 -23.15 -0.62
C LEU A 107 -19.66 -22.94 0.64
N LYS A 108 -20.35 -23.97 1.15
CA LYS A 108 -21.16 -23.92 2.38
C LYS A 108 -20.37 -24.21 3.65
N SER A 109 -19.10 -24.60 3.55
CA SER A 109 -18.26 -24.95 4.69
C SER A 109 -18.00 -23.80 5.66
N GLY A 110 -18.08 -22.55 5.17
CA GLY A 110 -17.68 -21.36 5.93
C GLY A 110 -16.16 -21.16 6.03
N ASP A 111 -15.36 -22.06 5.45
CA ASP A 111 -13.90 -21.93 5.41
C ASP A 111 -13.48 -21.02 4.24
N LEU A 112 -12.98 -19.83 4.59
CA LEU A 112 -12.57 -18.80 3.63
C LEU A 112 -11.39 -19.25 2.75
N ASN A 113 -10.47 -20.07 3.29
CA ASN A 113 -9.35 -20.57 2.52
C ASN A 113 -9.83 -21.57 1.46
N VAL A 114 -10.79 -22.42 1.83
CA VAL A 114 -11.41 -23.35 0.89
C VAL A 114 -12.10 -22.57 -0.24
N MET A 115 -12.88 -21.53 0.08
CA MET A 115 -13.54 -20.69 -0.94
C MET A 115 -12.54 -19.96 -1.85
N LYS A 116 -11.46 -19.44 -1.28
CA LYS A 116 -10.38 -18.79 -2.03
C LYS A 116 -9.70 -19.76 -3.01
N ASN A 117 -9.41 -20.97 -2.54
CA ASN A 117 -8.81 -22.03 -3.35
C ASN A 117 -9.71 -22.44 -4.53
N ILE A 118 -11.04 -22.47 -4.34
CA ILE A 118 -11.98 -22.70 -5.45
C ILE A 118 -11.74 -21.71 -6.58
N PHE A 119 -11.63 -20.40 -6.30
CA PHE A 119 -11.37 -19.42 -7.36
C PHE A 119 -10.00 -19.62 -8.03
N GLN A 120 -8.98 -20.02 -7.27
CA GLN A 120 -7.63 -20.24 -7.81
C GLN A 120 -7.57 -21.46 -8.73
N GLU A 121 -8.25 -22.54 -8.36
CA GLU A 121 -8.34 -23.77 -9.15
C GLU A 121 -9.19 -23.56 -10.41
N TYR A 122 -10.38 -22.98 -10.25
CA TYR A 122 -11.38 -22.89 -11.31
C TYR A 122 -11.05 -21.81 -12.35
N ARG A 123 -10.32 -20.73 -11.99
CA ARG A 123 -9.84 -19.71 -12.95
C ARG A 123 -8.90 -20.28 -14.02
N LYS A 124 -8.21 -21.38 -13.73
CA LYS A 124 -7.23 -21.99 -14.65
C LYS A 124 -7.88 -22.94 -15.66
N MET A 125 -9.16 -23.25 -15.52
CA MET A 125 -9.84 -24.26 -16.30
C MET A 125 -10.77 -23.65 -17.37
N PRO A 126 -10.66 -24.06 -18.64
CA PRO A 126 -11.54 -23.58 -19.70
C PRO A 126 -12.98 -24.09 -19.51
N GLY A 127 -13.98 -23.24 -19.77
CA GLY A 127 -15.40 -23.60 -19.71
C GLY A 127 -16.05 -23.56 -18.32
N ILE A 128 -15.36 -23.04 -17.30
CA ILE A 128 -15.79 -23.10 -15.89
C ILE A 128 -16.36 -21.76 -15.37
N GLN A 129 -16.68 -20.80 -16.26
CA GLN A 129 -17.19 -19.48 -15.85
C GLN A 129 -18.47 -19.55 -15.01
N GLU A 130 -19.34 -20.53 -15.27
CA GLU A 130 -20.58 -20.73 -14.51
C GLU A 130 -20.31 -21.06 -13.03
N TYR A 131 -19.33 -21.89 -12.73
CA TYR A 131 -18.93 -22.18 -11.35
C TYR A 131 -18.34 -20.96 -10.66
N ILE A 132 -17.51 -20.17 -11.35
CA ILE A 132 -16.96 -18.93 -10.79
C ILE A 132 -18.08 -17.96 -10.43
N TYR A 133 -19.07 -17.82 -11.32
CA TYR A 133 -20.26 -17.02 -11.07
C TYR A 133 -21.06 -17.55 -9.89
N LYS A 134 -21.32 -18.87 -9.83
CA LYS A 134 -22.03 -19.53 -8.72
C LYS A 134 -21.31 -19.37 -7.38
N ALA A 135 -19.97 -19.48 -7.35
CA ALA A 135 -19.16 -19.22 -6.16
C ALA A 135 -19.29 -17.77 -5.68
N ARG A 136 -19.19 -16.81 -6.61
CA ARG A 136 -19.36 -15.39 -6.30
C ARG A 136 -20.73 -15.11 -5.70
N GLU A 137 -21.81 -15.57 -6.33
CA GLU A 137 -23.18 -15.40 -5.82
C GLU A 137 -23.36 -16.04 -4.43
N SER A 138 -22.83 -17.23 -4.21
CA SER A 138 -22.90 -17.91 -2.91
C SER A 138 -22.18 -17.13 -1.81
N ILE A 139 -21.01 -16.56 -2.10
CA ILE A 139 -20.25 -15.75 -1.15
C ILE A 139 -20.95 -14.43 -0.87
N LEU A 140 -21.47 -13.78 -1.91
CA LEU A 140 -22.23 -12.54 -1.74
C LEU A 140 -23.46 -12.74 -0.86
N LYS A 141 -24.16 -13.86 -1.03
CA LYS A 141 -25.29 -14.22 -0.17
C LYS A 141 -24.86 -14.37 1.29
N GLN A 142 -23.76 -15.08 1.57
CA GLN A 142 -23.23 -15.21 2.93
C GLN A 142 -22.83 -13.85 3.53
N VAL A 143 -22.22 -12.99 2.74
CA VAL A 143 -21.86 -11.62 3.14
C VAL A 143 -23.10 -10.79 3.46
N GLN A 144 -24.14 -10.89 2.64
CA GLN A 144 -25.44 -10.24 2.87
C GLN A 144 -26.10 -10.76 4.16
N ASP A 145 -26.04 -12.07 4.42
CA ASP A 145 -26.56 -12.67 5.66
C ASP A 145 -25.79 -12.14 6.89
N ILE A 146 -24.46 -12.00 6.80
CA ILE A 146 -23.65 -11.39 7.86
C ILE A 146 -24.06 -9.93 8.10
N VAL A 147 -24.18 -9.13 7.03
CA VAL A 147 -24.61 -7.72 7.10
C VAL A 147 -25.99 -7.60 7.75
N LEU A 148 -26.94 -8.44 7.34
CA LEU A 148 -28.28 -8.49 7.92
C LEU A 148 -28.22 -8.75 9.43
N HIS A 149 -27.40 -9.72 9.86
CA HIS A 149 -27.25 -10.02 11.29
C HIS A 149 -26.53 -8.90 12.07
N VAL A 150 -25.60 -8.17 11.45
CA VAL A 150 -25.01 -6.97 12.09
C VAL A 150 -26.10 -5.94 12.36
N ASN A 151 -26.94 -5.64 11.36
CA ASN A 151 -28.02 -4.66 11.49
C ASN A 151 -29.05 -5.09 12.55
N GLN A 152 -29.51 -6.33 12.50
CA GLN A 152 -30.45 -6.89 13.49
C GLN A 152 -29.90 -6.83 14.92
N ASN A 153 -28.63 -7.18 15.12
CA ASN A 153 -28.03 -7.15 16.45
C ASN A 153 -27.87 -5.71 16.97
N PHE A 154 -27.58 -4.73 16.10
CA PHE A 154 -27.58 -3.31 16.48
C PHE A 154 -28.98 -2.82 16.87
N GLU A 155 -30.02 -3.19 16.13
CA GLU A 155 -31.41 -2.85 16.46
C GLU A 155 -31.85 -3.46 17.79
N GLN A 156 -31.45 -4.70 18.06
CA GLN A 156 -31.73 -5.41 19.31
C GLN A 156 -30.82 -4.99 20.48
N GLN A 157 -29.88 -4.06 20.26
CA GLN A 157 -28.89 -3.60 21.24
C GLN A 157 -27.91 -4.69 21.73
N ASP A 158 -27.76 -5.81 21.02
CA ASP A 158 -26.75 -6.85 21.28
C ASP A 158 -25.42 -6.47 20.59
N ILE A 159 -24.76 -5.45 21.14
CA ILE A 159 -23.55 -4.86 20.57
C ILE A 159 -22.41 -5.88 20.43
N ARG A 160 -22.30 -6.82 21.37
CA ARG A 160 -21.24 -7.84 21.34
C ARG A 160 -21.40 -8.74 20.12
N LYS A 161 -22.60 -9.29 19.89
CA LYS A 161 -22.86 -10.12 18.71
C LYS A 161 -22.76 -9.33 17.41
N ALA A 162 -23.16 -8.06 17.40
CA ALA A 162 -22.98 -7.19 16.24
C ALA A 162 -21.49 -7.09 15.86
N LEU A 163 -20.61 -6.80 16.83
CA LEU A 163 -19.17 -6.71 16.59
C LEU A 163 -18.52 -8.04 16.20
N ASP A 164 -18.98 -9.17 16.75
CA ASP A 164 -18.52 -10.49 16.33
C ASP A 164 -18.84 -10.76 14.85
N ASN A 165 -20.02 -10.34 14.37
CA ASN A 165 -20.38 -10.45 12.95
C ASN A 165 -19.62 -9.46 12.06
N VAL A 166 -19.32 -8.26 12.56
CA VAL A 166 -18.43 -7.30 11.87
C VAL A 166 -17.03 -7.91 11.67
N LYS A 167 -16.50 -8.59 12.70
CA LYS A 167 -15.22 -9.31 12.60
C LYS A 167 -15.27 -10.41 11.55
N LYS A 168 -16.37 -11.17 11.46
CA LYS A 168 -16.56 -12.14 10.37
C LYS A 168 -16.55 -11.46 9.00
N LEU A 169 -17.28 -10.37 8.83
CA LEU A 169 -17.31 -9.60 7.58
C LEU A 169 -15.91 -9.09 7.19
N TYR A 170 -15.12 -8.64 8.17
CA TYR A 170 -13.75 -8.23 7.95
C TYR A 170 -12.87 -9.38 7.44
N ASN A 171 -13.02 -10.60 7.99
CA ASN A 171 -12.29 -11.77 7.51
C ASN A 171 -12.64 -12.10 6.05
N TYR A 172 -13.93 -12.03 5.67
CA TYR A 172 -14.35 -12.18 4.27
C TYR A 172 -13.68 -11.14 3.37
N LYS A 173 -13.63 -9.88 3.81
CA LYS A 173 -12.94 -8.81 3.07
C LYS A 173 -11.46 -9.13 2.86
N ILE A 174 -10.74 -9.53 3.90
CA ILE A 174 -9.30 -9.81 3.80
C ILE A 174 -9.03 -10.99 2.87
N GLU A 175 -9.81 -12.05 2.96
CA GLU A 175 -9.48 -13.27 2.22
C GLU A 175 -9.98 -13.29 0.78
N LEU A 176 -11.12 -12.64 0.49
CA LEU A 176 -11.88 -12.85 -0.75
C LEU A 176 -12.09 -11.58 -1.59
N VAL A 177 -11.66 -10.39 -1.16
CA VAL A 177 -11.94 -9.13 -1.92
C VAL A 177 -11.35 -9.12 -3.33
N ASP A 178 -10.19 -9.75 -3.53
CA ASP A 178 -9.55 -9.85 -4.86
C ASP A 178 -10.32 -10.77 -5.83
N ASN A 179 -11.21 -11.61 -5.28
CA ASN A 179 -12.05 -12.53 -6.04
C ASN A 179 -13.49 -12.01 -6.17
N VAL A 180 -13.98 -11.28 -5.15
CA VAL A 180 -15.32 -10.74 -5.04
C VAL A 180 -15.24 -9.31 -4.49
N SER A 181 -15.06 -8.34 -5.38
CA SER A 181 -14.79 -6.94 -5.00
C SER A 181 -15.96 -6.27 -4.29
N GLU A 182 -17.19 -6.72 -4.51
CA GLU A 182 -18.40 -6.18 -3.88
C GLU A 182 -18.40 -6.32 -2.35
N ILE A 183 -17.63 -7.26 -1.79
CA ILE A 183 -17.48 -7.42 -0.34
C ILE A 183 -16.98 -6.12 0.30
N ASN A 184 -16.10 -5.38 -0.40
CA ASN A 184 -15.57 -4.13 0.14
C ASN A 184 -16.66 -3.08 0.34
N GLN A 185 -17.64 -3.01 -0.57
CA GLN A 185 -18.76 -2.07 -0.45
C GLN A 185 -19.60 -2.38 0.79
N SER A 186 -20.01 -3.64 0.97
CA SER A 186 -20.74 -4.09 2.16
C SER A 186 -19.98 -3.83 3.46
N TYR A 187 -18.66 -4.00 3.46
CA TYR A 187 -17.82 -3.68 4.62
C TYR A 187 -17.79 -2.19 4.93
N LEU A 188 -17.65 -1.32 3.93
CA LEU A 188 -17.63 0.13 4.12
C LEU A 188 -18.95 0.68 4.67
N GLU A 189 -20.08 0.12 4.22
CA GLU A 189 -21.41 0.46 4.74
C GLU A 189 -21.54 0.12 6.24
N ILE A 190 -21.14 -1.08 6.63
CA ILE A 190 -21.12 -1.50 8.04
C ILE A 190 -20.14 -0.66 8.87
N GLN A 191 -18.97 -0.30 8.31
CA GLN A 191 -18.02 0.58 8.99
C GLN A 191 -18.62 1.96 9.26
N SER A 192 -19.35 2.51 8.29
CA SER A 192 -20.07 3.78 8.46
C SER A 192 -21.14 3.68 9.54
N LEU A 193 -21.93 2.59 9.54
CA LEU A 193 -22.93 2.32 10.57
C LEU A 193 -22.32 2.26 11.97
N ILE A 194 -21.19 1.56 12.15
CA ILE A 194 -20.50 1.49 13.45
C ILE A 194 -20.11 2.88 13.94
N LYS A 195 -19.57 3.73 13.06
CA LYS A 195 -19.21 5.11 13.42
C LYS A 195 -20.45 5.88 13.89
N ILE A 196 -21.53 5.82 13.13
CA ILE A 196 -22.81 6.47 13.50
C ILE A 196 -23.32 5.96 14.85
N LYS A 197 -23.33 4.63 15.07
CA LYS A 197 -23.83 4.04 16.31
C LYS A 197 -22.94 4.38 17.51
N PHE A 198 -21.63 4.43 17.32
CA PHE A 198 -20.69 4.88 18.33
C PHE A 198 -20.96 6.34 18.69
N ASP A 199 -21.06 7.23 17.69
CA ASP A 199 -21.33 8.65 17.89
C ASP A 199 -22.70 8.89 18.59
N GLU A 200 -23.72 8.12 18.22
CA GLU A 200 -25.04 8.15 18.88
C GLU A 200 -24.97 7.70 20.35
N ALA A 201 -24.35 6.55 20.61
CA ALA A 201 -24.20 6.01 21.96
C ALA A 201 -23.38 6.96 22.84
N TYR A 202 -22.29 7.47 22.28
CA TYR A 202 -21.41 8.44 22.90
C TYR A 202 -22.15 9.74 23.24
N SER A 203 -22.86 10.33 22.28
CA SER A 203 -23.66 11.54 22.49
C SER A 203 -24.77 11.34 23.55
N ARG A 204 -25.43 10.17 23.54
CA ARG A 204 -26.43 9.82 24.57
C ARG A 204 -25.80 9.68 25.95
N PHE A 205 -24.66 9.00 26.05
CA PHE A 205 -23.91 8.88 27.30
C PHE A 205 -23.54 10.27 27.83
N MET A 206 -22.92 11.12 27.00
CA MET A 206 -22.52 12.47 27.39
C MET A 206 -23.71 13.31 27.83
N ASN A 207 -24.83 13.29 27.09
CA ASN A 207 -26.04 14.02 27.47
C ASN A 207 -26.64 13.54 28.80
N ARG A 208 -26.68 12.22 29.03
CA ARG A 208 -27.18 11.65 30.30
C ARG A 208 -26.24 11.95 31.45
N PHE A 209 -24.94 11.79 31.24
CA PHE A 209 -23.90 12.11 32.21
C PHE A 209 -23.99 13.59 32.63
N LEU A 210 -24.05 14.53 31.69
CA LEU A 210 -24.18 15.95 31.99
C LEU A 210 -25.48 16.29 32.72
N LYS A 211 -26.63 15.72 32.30
CA LYS A 211 -27.91 15.91 33.00
C LYS A 211 -27.87 15.36 34.44
N PHE A 212 -27.27 14.18 34.62
CA PHE A 212 -27.09 13.57 35.92
C PHE A 212 -26.19 14.43 36.81
N MET A 213 -25.06 14.91 36.28
CA MET A 213 -24.16 15.80 37.00
C MET A 213 -24.85 17.08 37.46
N LYS A 214 -25.73 17.65 36.61
CA LYS A 214 -26.57 18.79 36.99
C LYS A 214 -27.54 18.45 38.12
N PHE A 215 -28.26 17.33 38.02
CA PHE A 215 -29.17 16.85 39.07
C PHE A 215 -28.44 16.63 40.40
N ARG A 216 -27.27 15.97 40.38
CA ARG A 216 -26.45 15.74 41.59
C ARG A 216 -26.05 17.06 42.23
N ASN A 217 -25.64 18.04 41.44
CA ASN A 217 -25.28 19.36 41.96
C ASN A 217 -26.47 20.11 42.58
N GLU A 218 -27.63 20.13 41.91
CA GLU A 218 -28.84 20.78 42.41
C GLU A 218 -29.36 20.16 43.71
N ASN A 219 -29.07 18.88 43.95
CA ASN A 219 -29.56 18.12 45.08
C ASN A 219 -28.46 17.69 46.05
N ILE A 220 -27.27 18.30 46.00
CA ILE A 220 -26.05 17.85 46.72
C ILE A 220 -26.24 17.75 48.25
N ASN A 221 -27.18 18.53 48.79
CA ASN A 221 -27.51 18.58 50.22
C ASN A 221 -28.80 17.81 50.59
N GLN A 222 -29.38 17.05 49.66
CA GLN A 222 -30.62 16.30 49.89
C GLN A 222 -30.33 14.82 50.16
N SER A 223 -31.05 14.22 51.11
CA SER A 223 -30.95 12.79 51.44
C SER A 223 -31.27 11.87 50.27
N ILE A 224 -32.02 12.36 49.28
CA ILE A 224 -32.45 11.62 48.10
C ILE A 224 -31.27 11.07 47.26
N LEU A 225 -30.10 11.72 47.30
CA LEU A 225 -28.91 11.22 46.61
C LEU A 225 -28.32 10.00 47.31
N ILE A 226 -28.39 9.93 48.64
CA ILE A 226 -27.91 8.80 49.43
C ILE A 226 -28.77 7.55 49.17
N ASP A 227 -30.07 7.75 48.91
CA ASP A 227 -31.02 6.66 48.67
C ASP A 227 -30.99 6.13 47.22
N ILE A 228 -30.60 6.95 46.25
CA ILE A 228 -30.63 6.59 44.81
C ILE A 228 -29.27 6.12 44.29
N LEU A 229 -28.16 6.67 44.81
CA LEU A 229 -26.83 6.37 44.30
C LEU A 229 -26.23 5.14 44.98
N PRO A 230 -25.55 4.26 44.22
CA PRO A 230 -24.79 3.18 44.84
C PRO A 230 -23.67 3.75 45.72
N LYS A 231 -23.34 3.07 46.82
CA LYS A 231 -22.35 3.52 47.81
C LYS A 231 -20.96 3.79 47.21
N ASP A 232 -20.63 3.15 46.09
CA ASP A 232 -19.35 3.28 45.36
C ASP A 232 -19.41 4.26 44.18
N PHE A 233 -20.50 5.02 44.04
CA PHE A 233 -20.69 5.92 42.90
C PHE A 233 -19.61 7.00 42.82
N ASP A 234 -19.32 7.65 43.95
CA ASP A 234 -18.31 8.73 44.00
C ASP A 234 -16.91 8.20 43.66
N GLU A 235 -16.58 6.99 44.11
CA GLU A 235 -15.34 6.30 43.74
C GLU A 235 -15.26 6.09 42.22
N LYS A 236 -16.31 5.52 41.61
CA LYS A 236 -16.38 5.30 40.15
C LYS A 236 -16.31 6.60 39.36
N LEU A 237 -16.97 7.65 39.83
CA LEU A 237 -16.92 8.98 39.22
C LEU A 237 -15.50 9.56 39.30
N ASN A 238 -14.81 9.39 40.43
CA ASN A 238 -13.43 9.83 40.59
C ASN A 238 -12.47 9.02 39.71
N THR A 239 -12.67 7.71 39.56
CA THR A 239 -11.90 6.88 38.61
C THR A 239 -12.10 7.35 37.17
N PHE A 240 -13.35 7.58 36.76
CA PHE A 240 -13.67 8.10 35.43
C PHE A 240 -13.04 9.49 35.20
N SER A 241 -13.19 10.39 36.17
CA SER A 241 -12.63 11.75 36.11
C SER A 241 -11.10 11.69 35.99
N SER A 242 -10.45 10.87 36.81
CA SER A 242 -8.99 10.68 36.80
C SER A 242 -8.50 10.11 35.47
N GLY A 243 -9.20 9.12 34.91
CA GLY A 243 -8.86 8.54 33.60
C GLY A 243 -9.00 9.54 32.45
N ILE A 244 -10.02 10.40 32.48
CA ILE A 244 -10.15 11.50 31.52
C ILE A 244 -9.00 12.49 31.67
N LEU A 245 -8.68 12.89 32.90
CA LEU A 245 -7.59 13.84 33.19
C LEU A 245 -6.23 13.29 32.76
N GLU A 246 -5.96 12.03 33.03
CA GLU A 246 -4.74 11.35 32.62
C GLU A 246 -4.64 11.29 31.10
N TYR A 247 -5.73 10.95 30.42
CA TYR A 247 -5.78 10.97 28.96
C TYR A 247 -5.52 12.37 28.40
N PHE A 248 -6.08 13.42 28.99
CA PHE A 248 -5.84 14.81 28.57
C PHE A 248 -4.39 15.23 28.76
N LYS A 249 -3.79 14.90 29.90
CA LYS A 249 -2.36 15.14 30.16
C LYS A 249 -1.47 14.37 29.17
N TYR A 250 -1.82 13.11 28.91
CA TYR A 250 -1.12 12.29 27.94
C TYR A 250 -1.16 12.92 26.55
N GLN A 251 -2.34 13.29 26.03
CA GLN A 251 -2.47 13.91 24.72
C GLN A 251 -1.72 15.25 24.64
N GLN A 252 -1.79 16.08 25.68
CA GLN A 252 -1.03 17.33 25.73
C GLN A 252 0.47 17.10 25.65
N LYS A 253 0.97 16.13 26.42
CA LYS A 253 2.38 15.77 26.43
C LYS A 253 2.81 15.25 25.07
N THR A 254 2.06 14.30 24.51
CA THR A 254 2.37 13.67 23.21
C THR A 254 2.52 14.70 22.10
N TYR A 255 1.60 15.67 21.96
CA TYR A 255 1.75 16.65 20.90
C TYR A 255 2.90 17.65 21.18
N LYS A 256 3.14 18.03 22.44
CA LYS A 256 4.25 18.93 22.81
C LYS A 256 5.59 18.29 22.50
N ASP A 257 5.78 17.05 22.95
CA ASP A 257 6.98 16.26 22.68
C ASP A 257 7.17 16.12 21.16
N ALA A 258 6.10 15.80 20.41
CA ALA A 258 6.14 15.69 18.95
C ALA A 258 6.48 17.02 18.25
N LEU A 259 6.02 18.16 18.78
CA LEU A 259 6.34 19.48 18.25
C LEU A 259 7.79 19.89 18.54
N GLU A 260 8.33 19.46 19.67
CA GLU A 260 9.72 19.71 20.07
C GLU A 260 10.71 18.89 19.25
N VAL A 261 10.48 17.57 19.14
CA VAL A 261 11.35 16.65 18.39
C VAL A 261 11.04 16.58 16.90
N LEU A 262 10.07 17.37 16.43
CA LEU A 262 9.70 17.46 15.01
C LEU A 262 9.23 16.09 14.45
N ASP A 263 8.38 15.37 15.20
CA ASP A 263 7.77 14.12 14.74
C ASP A 263 6.43 14.37 14.04
N ILE A 264 6.47 14.38 12.69
CA ILE A 264 5.29 14.58 11.84
C ILE A 264 4.21 13.53 12.04
N GLN A 265 4.57 12.26 12.27
CA GLN A 265 3.58 11.21 12.38
C GLN A 265 2.82 11.32 13.70
N SER A 266 3.53 11.62 14.79
CA SER A 266 2.90 11.88 16.09
C SER A 266 2.06 13.17 16.07
N LEU A 267 2.51 14.23 15.39
CA LEU A 267 1.71 15.46 15.19
C LEU A 267 0.43 15.18 14.40
N LYS A 268 0.53 14.37 13.33
CA LYS A 268 -0.61 13.96 12.51
C LYS A 268 -1.67 13.22 13.34
N THR A 269 -1.24 12.23 14.13
CA THR A 269 -2.13 11.45 15.00
C THR A 269 -2.76 12.32 16.08
N SER A 270 -1.99 13.25 16.65
CA SER A 270 -2.49 14.22 17.65
C SER A 270 -3.55 15.14 17.06
N LEU A 271 -3.32 15.66 15.84
CA LEU A 271 -4.30 16.49 15.12
C LEU A 271 -5.58 15.73 14.79
N GLU A 272 -5.50 14.49 14.27
CA GLU A 272 -6.68 13.66 14.01
C GLU A 272 -7.48 13.42 15.28
N THR A 273 -6.79 13.09 16.38
CA THR A 273 -7.39 12.85 17.68
C THR A 273 -8.09 14.12 18.16
N ILE A 274 -7.37 15.24 18.31
CA ILE A 274 -7.95 16.48 18.82
C ILE A 274 -9.07 17.00 17.90
N GLN A 275 -8.98 16.83 16.58
CA GLN A 275 -10.05 17.20 15.65
C GLN A 275 -11.34 16.43 15.93
N GLN A 276 -11.27 15.12 16.14
CA GLN A 276 -12.42 14.28 16.49
C GLN A 276 -13.07 14.74 17.80
N TRP A 277 -12.24 15.05 18.80
CA TRP A 277 -12.69 15.49 20.11
C TRP A 277 -13.05 16.98 20.18
N ASN A 278 -12.71 17.79 19.16
CA ASN A 278 -12.87 19.25 19.22
C ASN A 278 -14.32 19.66 19.41
N SER A 279 -15.26 19.00 18.70
CA SER A 279 -16.70 19.30 18.84
C SER A 279 -17.19 19.03 20.27
N LEU A 280 -16.68 17.99 20.91
CA LEU A 280 -16.98 17.68 22.30
C LEU A 280 -16.35 18.70 23.24
N PHE A 281 -15.05 18.97 23.10
CA PHE A 281 -14.35 19.92 23.96
C PHE A 281 -14.98 21.30 23.88
N VAL A 282 -15.37 21.74 22.67
CA VAL A 282 -16.12 22.98 22.49
C VAL A 282 -17.46 22.90 23.20
N LYS A 283 -18.27 21.86 22.99
CA LYS A 283 -19.57 21.70 23.67
C LYS A 283 -19.47 21.62 25.19
N MET A 284 -18.43 21.00 25.73
CA MET A 284 -18.17 20.94 27.16
C MET A 284 -17.69 22.29 27.70
N LYS A 285 -16.89 23.05 26.93
CA LYS A 285 -16.49 24.42 27.29
C LYS A 285 -17.65 25.42 27.23
N THR A 286 -18.54 25.28 26.25
CA THR A 286 -19.70 26.17 26.03
C THR A 286 -20.96 25.70 26.77
N TYR A 287 -20.89 24.66 27.60
CA TYR A 287 -22.04 24.28 28.39
C TYR A 287 -22.20 25.32 29.50
N ASP A 288 -23.08 26.29 29.27
CA ASP A 288 -23.28 27.55 30.04
C ASP A 288 -23.50 27.41 31.56
N ASN A 289 -23.53 26.19 32.10
CA ASN A 289 -23.72 25.91 33.52
C ASN A 289 -22.66 24.98 34.14
N LEU A 290 -21.66 24.49 33.40
CA LEU A 290 -20.60 23.65 34.00
C LEU A 290 -19.78 24.43 35.05
N HIS A 291 -19.58 25.73 34.84
CA HIS A 291 -18.93 26.63 35.81
C HIS A 291 -19.80 26.92 37.05
N ASN A 292 -21.11 26.70 36.96
CA ASN A 292 -22.06 26.89 38.08
C ASN A 292 -22.26 25.61 38.90
N ILE A 293 -21.64 24.49 38.50
CA ILE A 293 -21.70 23.24 39.24
C ILE A 293 -20.66 23.26 40.36
N ASN A 294 -21.13 23.27 41.61
CA ASN A 294 -20.32 23.33 42.82
C ASN A 294 -19.87 21.94 43.27
N ASP A 295 -19.35 21.15 42.34
CA ASP A 295 -18.77 19.81 42.57
C ASP A 295 -17.28 19.83 42.20
N GLU A 296 -16.42 19.37 43.11
CA GLU A 296 -14.96 19.47 42.95
C GLU A 296 -14.42 18.61 41.80
N SER A 297 -15.00 17.43 41.57
CA SER A 297 -14.61 16.54 40.48
C SER A 297 -14.96 17.15 39.12
N ILE A 298 -16.13 17.80 39.01
CA ILE A 298 -16.50 18.56 37.81
C ILE A 298 -15.62 19.78 37.61
N LYS A 299 -15.37 20.58 38.65
CA LYS A 299 -14.48 21.75 38.55
C LYS A 299 -13.10 21.34 38.05
N THR A 300 -12.59 20.21 38.52
CA THR A 300 -11.29 19.66 38.09
C THR A 300 -11.32 19.25 36.61
N ILE A 301 -12.37 18.55 36.16
CA ILE A 301 -12.55 18.20 34.73
C ILE A 301 -12.67 19.46 33.86
N VAL A 302 -13.49 20.42 34.28
CA VAL A 302 -13.71 21.68 33.55
C VAL A 302 -12.41 22.47 33.44
N LYS A 303 -11.65 22.58 34.54
CA LYS A 303 -10.33 23.23 34.55
C LYS A 303 -9.38 22.55 33.56
N ALA A 304 -9.28 21.23 33.60
CA ALA A 304 -8.42 20.49 32.67
C ALA A 304 -8.88 20.63 31.21
N LEU A 305 -10.18 20.61 30.94
CA LEU A 305 -10.74 20.90 29.61
C LEU A 305 -10.37 22.30 29.14
N THR A 306 -10.44 23.32 30.02
CA THR A 306 -10.04 24.68 29.65
C THR A 306 -8.54 24.80 29.37
N GLU A 307 -7.71 24.06 30.10
CA GLU A 307 -6.25 23.99 29.90
C GLU A 307 -5.88 23.19 28.64
N LEU A 308 -6.74 22.28 28.15
CA LEU A 308 -6.52 21.61 26.87
C LEU A 308 -6.39 22.60 25.73
N THR A 309 -5.27 22.47 25.03
CA THR A 309 -4.99 23.18 23.79
C THR A 309 -6.10 22.88 22.80
N SER A 310 -6.76 23.94 22.33
CA SER A 310 -7.80 23.81 21.32
C SER A 310 -7.20 23.32 20.01
N TYR A 311 -8.04 22.73 19.16
CA TYR A 311 -7.62 22.34 17.81
C TYR A 311 -7.01 23.52 17.03
N ALA A 312 -7.64 24.70 17.13
CA ALA A 312 -7.14 25.92 16.50
C ALA A 312 -5.75 26.32 17.05
N ASN A 313 -5.55 26.32 18.37
CA ASN A 313 -4.26 26.68 18.95
C ASN A 313 -3.16 25.69 18.55
N LEU A 314 -3.48 24.40 18.44
CA LEU A 314 -2.53 23.39 17.98
C LEU A 314 -2.13 23.63 16.51
N LEU A 315 -3.11 23.89 15.62
CA LEU A 315 -2.84 24.26 14.24
C LEU A 315 -1.95 25.51 14.16
N ASP A 316 -2.21 26.52 14.99
CA ASP A 316 -1.42 27.74 15.05
C ASP A 316 0.02 27.46 15.52
N SER A 317 0.19 26.61 16.53
CA SER A 317 1.50 26.26 17.08
C SER A 317 2.36 25.49 16.08
N ILE A 318 1.73 24.57 15.33
CA ILE A 318 2.37 23.84 14.23
C ILE A 318 2.73 24.80 13.09
N SER A 319 1.81 25.71 12.74
CA SER A 319 2.02 26.70 11.69
C SER A 319 3.24 27.59 12.00
N GLN A 320 3.30 28.15 13.21
CA GLN A 320 4.42 28.97 13.67
C GLN A 320 5.75 28.20 13.68
N LYS A 321 5.73 26.92 14.08
CA LYS A 321 6.94 26.10 14.10
C LYS A 321 7.46 25.83 12.68
N ILE A 322 6.56 25.60 11.72
CA ILE A 322 6.90 25.41 10.31
C ILE A 322 7.43 26.71 9.70
N GLU A 323 6.78 27.85 9.94
CA GLU A 323 7.25 29.17 9.50
C GLU A 323 8.66 29.45 10.02
N LYS A 324 8.86 29.31 11.34
CA LYS A 324 10.17 29.52 11.96
C LYS A 324 11.24 28.61 11.36
N LEU A 325 10.92 27.35 11.10
CA LEU A 325 11.86 26.43 10.46
C LEU A 325 12.18 26.86 9.03
N GLY A 326 11.18 27.33 8.27
CA GLY A 326 11.38 27.88 6.94
C GLY A 326 12.30 29.09 6.97
N GLU A 327 12.06 30.04 7.88
CA GLU A 327 12.93 31.21 8.08
C GLU A 327 14.36 30.82 8.45
N GLU A 328 14.53 29.87 9.38
CA GLU A 328 15.86 29.34 9.76
C GLU A 328 16.60 28.76 8.55
N LEU A 329 15.91 27.97 7.71
CA LEU A 329 16.49 27.38 6.51
C LEU A 329 16.87 28.45 5.47
N MET A 330 15.99 29.42 5.22
CA MET A 330 16.25 30.51 4.27
C MET A 330 17.37 31.45 4.74
N ASN A 331 17.52 31.66 6.05
CA ASN A 331 18.55 32.55 6.60
C ASN A 331 19.89 31.86 6.90
N GLN A 332 19.97 30.53 6.76
CA GLN A 332 21.18 29.80 7.08
C GLN A 332 22.34 30.13 6.11
N GLU A 333 23.46 30.62 6.63
CA GLU A 333 24.68 30.79 5.83
C GLU A 333 25.38 29.43 5.62
N LEU A 334 25.76 29.16 4.37
CA LEU A 334 26.41 27.90 3.98
C LEU A 334 27.88 27.90 4.39
N ILE A 335 28.60 28.97 4.02
CA ILE A 335 30.01 29.21 4.39
C ILE A 335 30.05 30.17 5.58
N ASP A 336 30.64 29.74 6.68
CA ASP A 336 30.87 30.54 7.90
C ASP A 336 32.29 30.26 8.43
N ASP A 337 32.87 31.21 9.14
CA ASP A 337 34.22 31.19 9.71
C ASP A 337 34.46 29.94 10.59
N GLN A 338 33.44 29.46 11.30
CA GLN A 338 33.52 28.26 12.14
C GLN A 338 33.66 26.94 11.35
N LYS A 339 33.31 26.92 10.06
CA LYS A 339 33.32 25.72 9.19
C LYS A 339 34.57 25.62 8.30
N LYS A 340 35.46 26.62 8.39
CA LYS A 340 36.66 26.73 7.55
C LYS A 340 37.70 25.65 7.83
N GLU A 341 37.80 25.18 9.07
CA GLU A 341 38.96 24.37 9.50
C GLU A 341 38.77 22.84 9.45
N TYR A 342 37.53 22.31 9.48
CA TYR A 342 37.32 20.85 9.59
C TYR A 342 36.16 20.31 8.75
N ILE A 343 36.45 19.31 7.90
CA ILE A 343 35.48 18.61 7.04
C ILE A 343 34.34 17.99 7.86
N GLN A 344 34.65 17.37 9.01
CA GLN A 344 33.64 16.71 9.85
C GLN A 344 32.55 17.67 10.35
N HIS A 345 32.92 18.89 10.72
CA HIS A 345 31.95 19.91 11.18
C HIS A 345 31.04 20.38 10.04
N ARG A 346 31.55 20.37 8.82
CA ARG A 346 30.83 20.75 7.61
C ARG A 346 29.85 19.67 7.18
N ASP A 347 30.27 18.42 7.18
CA ASP A 347 29.39 17.29 6.89
C ASP A 347 28.24 17.23 7.91
N GLU A 348 28.54 17.35 9.20
CA GLU A 348 27.52 17.39 10.25
C GLU A 348 26.58 18.60 10.12
N PHE A 349 27.08 19.75 9.65
CA PHE A 349 26.24 20.91 9.34
C PHE A 349 25.25 20.60 8.20
N TYR A 350 25.73 20.09 7.07
CA TYR A 350 24.85 19.76 5.93
C TYR A 350 23.90 18.61 6.23
N LYS A 351 24.31 17.66 7.08
CA LYS A 351 23.43 16.61 7.59
C LYS A 351 22.27 17.19 8.42
N LYS A 352 22.55 18.10 9.36
CA LYS A 352 21.50 18.80 10.13
C LYS A 352 20.60 19.66 9.24
N LEU A 353 21.17 20.31 8.23
CA LEU A 353 20.41 21.07 7.24
C LEU A 353 19.44 20.15 6.46
N ASN A 354 19.92 18.98 6.05
CA ASN A 354 19.12 17.96 5.36
C ASN A 354 18.01 17.42 6.26
N GLU A 355 18.27 17.20 7.55
CA GLU A 355 17.26 16.78 8.53
C GLU A 355 16.13 17.81 8.66
N LYS A 356 16.48 19.10 8.81
CA LYS A 356 15.52 20.21 8.84
C LYS A 356 14.69 20.29 7.56
N TYR A 357 15.33 20.20 6.40
CA TYR A 357 14.63 20.22 5.11
C TYR A 357 13.72 18.99 4.92
N SER A 358 14.20 17.80 5.30
CA SER A 358 13.44 16.54 5.25
C SER A 358 12.18 16.61 6.12
N TYR A 359 12.27 17.23 7.30
CA TYR A 359 11.10 17.51 8.12
C TYR A 359 10.08 18.37 7.37
N LEU A 360 10.51 19.50 6.79
CA LEU A 360 9.62 20.41 6.06
C LEU A 360 8.91 19.70 4.90
N ASN A 361 9.64 18.86 4.16
CA ASN A 361 9.04 18.03 3.10
C ASN A 361 8.01 17.03 3.65
N LYS A 362 8.29 16.35 4.77
CA LYS A 362 7.34 15.45 5.43
C LYS A 362 6.13 16.20 5.99
N ALA A 363 6.32 17.44 6.45
CA ALA A 363 5.27 18.28 7.02
C ALA A 363 4.13 18.57 6.03
N LYS A 364 4.35 18.42 4.72
CA LYS A 364 3.30 18.49 3.69
C LYS A 364 2.12 17.57 3.97
N ILE A 365 2.31 16.43 4.64
CA ILE A 365 1.21 15.53 5.05
C ILE A 365 0.20 16.24 5.95
N LEU A 366 0.64 17.28 6.67
CA LEU A 366 -0.21 18.09 7.54
C LEU A 366 -1.03 19.14 6.76
N SER A 367 -0.76 19.38 5.48
CA SER A 367 -1.52 20.34 4.64
C SER A 367 -3.00 19.96 4.44
N ARG A 368 -3.36 18.69 4.68
CA ARG A 368 -4.77 18.24 4.70
C ARG A 368 -5.57 18.86 5.85
N PHE A 369 -4.89 19.42 6.84
CA PHE A 369 -5.51 20.19 7.91
C PHE A 369 -5.47 21.68 7.57
N SER A 370 -6.42 22.45 8.09
CA SER A 370 -6.54 23.90 7.85
C SER A 370 -5.47 24.71 8.60
N LEU A 371 -4.20 24.46 8.31
CA LEU A 371 -3.07 25.25 8.80
C LEU A 371 -3.11 26.67 8.23
N ARG A 372 -2.54 27.64 8.96
CA ARG A 372 -2.47 29.04 8.49
C ARG A 372 -1.34 29.28 7.49
N VAL A 373 -0.53 28.26 7.25
CA VAL A 373 0.70 28.33 6.46
C VAL A 373 0.60 27.48 5.21
N ASP A 374 1.16 28.01 4.12
CA ASP A 374 1.36 27.25 2.90
C ASP A 374 2.72 26.55 2.95
N ILE A 375 2.70 25.30 3.41
CA ILE A 375 3.92 24.48 3.56
C ILE A 375 4.63 24.30 2.22
N TYR A 376 3.88 24.18 1.11
CA TYR A 376 4.46 23.99 -0.21
C TYR A 376 5.24 25.23 -0.63
N LYS A 377 4.65 26.42 -0.43
CA LYS A 377 5.32 27.69 -0.72
C LYS A 377 6.56 27.92 0.15
N ILE A 378 6.49 27.59 1.44
CA ILE A 378 7.64 27.71 2.35
C ILE A 378 8.78 26.79 1.88
N GLU A 379 8.48 25.53 1.54
CA GLU A 379 9.50 24.60 1.03
C GLU A 379 10.10 25.07 -0.30
N GLU A 380 9.27 25.55 -1.23
CA GLU A 380 9.73 26.10 -2.50
C GLU A 380 10.68 27.28 -2.29
N ASN A 381 10.34 28.21 -1.40
CA ASN A 381 11.21 29.35 -1.06
C ASN A 381 12.52 28.89 -0.41
N CYS A 382 12.48 27.92 0.50
CA CYS A 382 13.69 27.33 1.11
C CYS A 382 14.58 26.69 0.04
N LEU A 383 13.99 25.95 -0.90
CA LEU A 383 14.70 25.29 -1.98
C LEU A 383 15.36 26.32 -2.90
N GLU A 384 14.65 27.38 -3.27
CA GLU A 384 15.18 28.41 -4.16
C GLU A 384 16.29 29.22 -3.49
N SER A 385 16.11 29.63 -2.24
CA SER A 385 17.16 30.29 -1.45
C SER A 385 18.42 29.43 -1.34
N LEU A 386 18.26 28.12 -1.13
CA LEU A 386 19.39 27.20 -1.06
C LEU A 386 20.10 27.04 -2.43
N LYS A 387 19.34 26.99 -3.54
CA LYS A 387 19.92 26.99 -4.89
C LYS A 387 20.71 28.25 -5.19
N GLU A 388 20.16 29.42 -4.86
CA GLU A 388 20.86 30.69 -5.06
C GLU A 388 22.20 30.71 -4.34
N LYS A 389 22.24 30.29 -3.07
CA LYS A 389 23.47 30.21 -2.28
C LYS A 389 24.49 29.23 -2.86
N ILE A 390 24.04 28.05 -3.30
CA ILE A 390 24.93 27.07 -3.95
C ILE A 390 25.46 27.60 -5.29
N MET A 391 24.63 28.30 -6.07
CA MET A 391 25.06 28.92 -7.33
C MET A 391 26.06 30.05 -7.10
N GLN A 392 25.94 30.79 -6.00
CA GLN A 392 26.94 31.79 -5.60
C GLN A 392 28.29 31.13 -5.31
N ILE A 393 28.32 30.06 -4.50
CA ILE A 393 29.54 29.27 -4.21
C ILE A 393 30.18 28.78 -5.52
N TYR A 394 29.36 28.21 -6.41
CA TYR A 394 29.84 27.72 -7.70
C TYR A 394 30.43 28.84 -8.58
N SER A 395 29.78 30.01 -8.63
CA SER A 395 30.26 31.16 -9.41
C SER A 395 31.61 31.68 -8.91
N VAL A 396 31.85 31.65 -7.60
CA VAL A 396 33.16 31.99 -7.01
C VAL A 396 34.23 31.04 -7.53
N ILE A 397 33.96 29.73 -7.54
CA ILE A 397 34.89 28.72 -8.05
C ILE A 397 35.18 28.91 -9.54
N GLU A 398 34.16 29.13 -10.37
CA GLU A 398 34.36 29.34 -11.82
C GLU A 398 35.29 30.53 -12.10
N LYS A 399 35.09 31.66 -11.42
CA LYS A 399 35.96 32.84 -11.56
C LYS A 399 37.41 32.57 -11.16
N LEU A 400 37.62 31.74 -10.13
CA LEU A 400 38.97 31.35 -9.70
C LEU A 400 39.63 30.40 -10.72
N LEU A 401 38.86 29.46 -11.29
CA LEU A 401 39.36 28.53 -12.32
C LEU A 401 39.83 29.27 -13.58
N GLU A 402 39.15 30.32 -14.00
CA GLU A 402 39.53 31.12 -15.17
C GLU A 402 40.92 31.78 -15.00
N ARG A 403 41.23 32.22 -13.77
CA ARG A 403 42.48 32.92 -13.44
C ARG A 403 43.70 32.01 -13.27
N ILE A 404 43.51 30.69 -13.22
CA ILE A 404 44.63 29.74 -13.14
C ILE A 404 45.56 29.89 -14.37
N PRO A 405 46.90 30.06 -14.20
CA PRO A 405 47.69 29.80 -12.98
C PRO A 405 48.02 31.02 -12.09
N GLN A 406 47.45 32.19 -12.34
CA GLN A 406 47.78 33.48 -11.69
C GLN A 406 47.09 33.65 -10.31
N LEU A 407 46.82 32.55 -9.61
CA LEU A 407 46.16 32.59 -8.31
C LEU A 407 47.15 32.90 -7.20
N THR A 408 46.73 33.77 -6.27
CA THR A 408 47.43 34.00 -5.01
C THR A 408 47.16 32.87 -4.02
N ARG A 409 47.90 32.83 -2.90
CA ARG A 409 47.62 31.86 -1.82
C ARG A 409 46.19 31.98 -1.29
N GLU A 410 45.71 33.20 -1.08
CA GLU A 410 44.34 33.46 -0.61
C GLU A 410 43.29 32.96 -1.62
N ASP A 411 43.54 33.12 -2.91
CA ASP A 411 42.67 32.59 -3.96
C ASP A 411 42.57 31.05 -3.90
N TYR A 412 43.66 30.35 -3.62
CA TYR A 412 43.66 28.88 -3.45
C TYR A 412 42.93 28.44 -2.18
N GLU A 413 43.13 29.14 -1.07
CA GLU A 413 42.40 28.88 0.18
C GLU A 413 40.88 29.06 -0.04
N ASN A 414 40.49 30.12 -0.75
CA ASN A 414 39.10 30.38 -1.10
C ASN A 414 38.54 29.31 -2.07
N PHE A 415 39.30 28.91 -3.09
CA PHE A 415 38.93 27.82 -3.99
C PHE A 415 38.63 26.52 -3.21
N ASN A 416 39.57 26.10 -2.36
CA ASN A 416 39.46 24.87 -1.59
C ASN A 416 38.28 24.91 -0.62
N LEU A 417 38.05 26.05 0.04
CA LEU A 417 36.92 26.23 0.95
C LEU A 417 35.59 26.00 0.22
N ASN A 418 35.36 26.72 -0.88
CA ASN A 418 34.13 26.63 -1.65
C ASN A 418 33.96 25.24 -2.30
N TYR A 419 35.05 24.65 -2.81
CA TYR A 419 35.03 23.33 -3.43
C TYR A 419 34.62 22.24 -2.43
N VAL A 420 35.26 22.20 -1.26
CA VAL A 420 34.94 21.21 -0.22
C VAL A 420 33.52 21.44 0.31
N ASP A 421 33.02 22.67 0.34
CA ASP A 421 31.62 22.97 0.67
C ASP A 421 30.63 22.34 -0.30
N LEU A 422 30.88 22.46 -1.61
CA LEU A 422 30.06 21.79 -2.62
C LEU A 422 30.13 20.26 -2.50
N VAL A 423 31.28 19.70 -2.16
CA VAL A 423 31.45 18.25 -1.96
C VAL A 423 30.67 17.77 -0.74
N SER A 424 30.81 18.43 0.41
CA SER A 424 30.03 18.10 1.63
C SER A 424 28.53 18.28 1.40
N PHE A 425 28.12 19.33 0.69
CA PHE A 425 26.72 19.50 0.28
C PHE A 425 26.25 18.32 -0.57
N LYS A 426 27.01 17.97 -1.62
CA LYS A 426 26.72 16.82 -2.51
C LYS A 426 26.57 15.51 -1.73
N GLN A 427 27.41 15.30 -0.72
CA GLN A 427 27.44 14.07 0.06
C GLN A 427 26.25 13.95 1.02
N GLU A 428 25.95 15.03 1.75
CA GLU A 428 25.02 14.97 2.89
C GLU A 428 23.59 15.43 2.55
N MET A 429 23.43 16.31 1.56
CA MET A 429 22.12 16.78 1.11
C MET A 429 21.50 15.83 0.08
N LYS A 430 20.36 15.24 0.43
CA LYS A 430 19.66 14.25 -0.41
C LYS A 430 18.58 14.87 -1.31
N VAL A 431 18.66 16.17 -1.57
CA VAL A 431 17.63 16.88 -2.34
C VAL A 431 17.87 16.67 -3.84
N THR A 432 16.96 15.98 -4.51
CA THR A 432 17.12 15.46 -5.87
C THR A 432 17.18 16.53 -6.98
N ASN A 433 16.80 17.77 -6.67
CA ASN A 433 16.64 18.84 -7.67
C ASN A 433 17.87 19.75 -7.80
N PHE A 434 18.99 19.40 -7.17
CA PHE A 434 20.23 20.16 -7.28
C PHE A 434 21.16 19.54 -8.33
N GLU A 435 21.55 20.32 -9.34
CA GLU A 435 22.58 19.92 -10.30
C GLU A 435 24.01 19.99 -9.73
N VAL A 436 24.19 19.90 -8.41
CA VAL A 436 25.49 20.05 -7.75
C VAL A 436 26.47 18.97 -8.20
N ASN A 437 26.01 17.75 -8.47
CA ASN A 437 26.84 16.67 -9.01
C ASN A 437 27.52 17.09 -10.31
N LYS A 438 26.72 17.53 -11.29
CA LYS A 438 27.22 18.01 -12.59
C LYS A 438 28.17 19.20 -12.44
N LYS A 439 27.93 20.05 -11.45
CA LYS A 439 28.73 21.25 -11.18
C LYS A 439 30.10 20.89 -10.59
N VAL A 440 30.13 19.98 -9.61
CA VAL A 440 31.38 19.44 -9.04
C VAL A 440 32.19 18.71 -10.13
N GLU A 441 31.56 17.84 -10.91
CA GLU A 441 32.20 17.12 -12.03
C GLU A 441 32.76 18.11 -13.08
N LYS A 442 32.03 19.19 -13.38
CA LYS A 442 32.51 20.24 -14.30
C LYS A 442 33.75 20.95 -13.75
N ILE A 443 33.83 21.20 -12.44
CA ILE A 443 35.02 21.80 -11.80
C ILE A 443 36.22 20.86 -11.94
N GLU A 444 36.04 19.59 -11.58
CA GLU A 444 37.09 18.56 -11.67
C GLU A 444 37.60 18.42 -13.12
N LYS A 445 36.67 18.35 -14.09
CA LYS A 445 36.99 18.26 -15.51
C LYS A 445 37.81 19.45 -16.01
N VAL A 446 37.42 20.68 -15.68
CA VAL A 446 38.15 21.89 -16.11
C VAL A 446 39.58 21.91 -15.56
N LEU A 447 39.78 21.44 -14.33
CA LEU A 447 41.11 21.33 -13.73
C LEU A 447 41.97 20.25 -14.42
N LEU A 448 41.39 19.08 -14.71
CA LEU A 448 42.07 18.02 -15.44
C LEU A 448 42.46 18.46 -16.86
N GLU A 449 41.56 19.11 -17.59
CA GLU A 449 41.84 19.64 -18.95
C GLU A 449 42.99 20.67 -18.94
N LYS A 450 43.08 21.52 -17.90
CA LYS A 450 44.22 22.45 -17.74
C LYS A 450 45.54 21.71 -17.51
N ILE A 451 45.53 20.64 -16.70
CA ILE A 451 46.71 19.81 -16.45
C ILE A 451 47.17 19.10 -17.73
N GLU A 452 46.25 18.49 -18.47
CA GLU A 452 46.52 17.83 -19.75
C GLU A 452 47.09 18.81 -20.79
N LYS A 453 46.54 20.04 -20.84
CA LYS A 453 47.05 21.11 -21.71
C LYS A 453 48.49 21.48 -21.36
N TRP A 454 48.85 21.57 -20.08
CA TRP A 454 50.24 21.82 -19.68
C TRP A 454 51.17 20.67 -20.02
N GLN A 455 50.76 19.42 -19.80
CA GLN A 455 51.53 18.24 -20.19
C GLN A 455 51.80 18.24 -21.71
N SER A 456 50.77 18.52 -22.51
CA SER A 456 50.88 18.64 -23.97
C SER A 456 51.82 19.78 -24.37
N SER A 457 51.72 20.92 -23.67
CA SER A 457 52.56 22.10 -23.94
C SER A 457 54.04 21.79 -23.66
N ILE A 458 54.35 21.09 -22.57
CA ILE A 458 55.72 20.64 -22.25
C ILE A 458 56.26 19.71 -23.35
N ALA A 459 55.44 18.77 -23.83
CA ALA A 459 55.86 17.83 -24.87
C ALA A 459 56.19 18.50 -26.20
N SER A 460 55.57 19.65 -26.50
CA SER A 460 55.78 20.42 -27.73
C SER A 460 56.81 21.55 -27.60
N GLU A 461 57.25 21.88 -26.40
CA GLU A 461 58.10 23.05 -26.13
C GLU A 461 59.58 22.71 -26.29
N THR A 462 60.35 23.63 -26.87
CA THR A 462 61.78 23.44 -27.14
C THR A 462 62.68 24.30 -26.26
N THR A 463 62.12 25.31 -25.60
CA THR A 463 62.85 26.21 -24.70
C THR A 463 62.75 25.77 -23.25
N ILE A 464 63.90 25.68 -22.57
CA ILE A 464 63.98 25.23 -21.17
C ILE A 464 63.25 26.21 -20.25
N GLU A 465 63.29 27.51 -20.55
CA GLU A 465 62.65 28.57 -19.76
C GLU A 465 61.11 28.43 -19.75
N ASN A 466 60.50 28.11 -20.89
CA ASN A 466 59.05 27.90 -20.98
C ASN A 466 58.63 26.59 -20.28
N ILE A 467 59.41 25.51 -20.46
CA ILE A 467 59.19 24.25 -19.74
C ILE A 467 59.25 24.48 -18.22
N ALA A 468 60.25 25.20 -17.74
CA ALA A 468 60.40 25.55 -16.32
C ALA A 468 59.20 26.34 -15.80
N THR A 469 58.69 27.31 -16.58
CA THR A 469 57.50 28.10 -16.24
C THR A 469 56.25 27.24 -16.11
N ILE A 470 56.03 26.30 -17.04
CA ILE A 470 54.88 25.38 -16.98
C ILE A 470 55.00 24.44 -15.77
N LEU A 471 56.19 23.90 -15.50
CA LEU A 471 56.43 23.04 -14.34
C LEU A 471 56.24 23.78 -13.01
N MET A 472 56.63 25.07 -12.93
CA MET A 472 56.37 25.91 -11.76
C MET A 472 54.86 26.13 -11.54
N ASN A 473 54.09 26.33 -12.61
CA ASN A 473 52.63 26.45 -12.51
C ASN A 473 51.97 25.13 -12.07
N MET A 474 52.40 23.99 -12.63
CA MET A 474 51.91 22.67 -12.20
C MET A 474 52.23 22.39 -10.73
N LYS A 475 53.44 22.72 -10.28
CA LYS A 475 53.85 22.59 -8.88
C LYS A 475 53.03 23.49 -7.97
N SER A 476 52.78 24.73 -8.37
CA SER A 476 51.96 25.68 -7.61
C SER A 476 50.55 25.13 -7.37
N ILE A 477 49.92 24.56 -8.40
CA ILE A 477 48.58 23.97 -8.28
C ILE A 477 48.59 22.69 -7.46
N SER A 478 49.54 21.80 -7.71
CA SER A 478 49.69 20.56 -6.94
C SER A 478 49.86 20.81 -5.44
N ASN A 479 50.59 21.87 -5.08
CA ASN A 479 50.84 22.23 -3.70
C ASN A 479 49.65 22.92 -3.01
N ASN A 480 48.76 23.57 -3.76
CA ASN A 480 47.76 24.48 -3.20
C ASN A 480 46.30 24.07 -3.47
N ILE A 481 46.01 23.22 -4.45
CA ILE A 481 44.67 22.66 -4.67
C ILE A 481 44.57 21.32 -3.95
N LEU A 482 43.52 21.11 -3.16
CA LEU A 482 43.26 19.83 -2.50
C LEU A 482 43.10 18.72 -3.55
N LEU A 483 43.75 17.58 -3.30
CA LEU A 483 43.57 16.38 -4.11
C LEU A 483 42.08 16.06 -4.20
N PHE A 484 41.56 15.94 -5.41
CA PHE A 484 40.25 15.35 -5.62
C PHE A 484 40.29 13.96 -5.00
N LYS A 485 39.47 13.71 -3.99
CA LYS A 485 39.24 12.35 -3.55
C LYS A 485 38.69 11.63 -4.78
N THR A 486 39.46 10.70 -5.34
CA THR A 486 38.92 9.72 -6.27
C THR A 486 37.77 9.04 -5.55
N THR A 487 36.54 9.39 -5.92
CA THR A 487 35.36 8.62 -5.56
C THR A 487 35.48 7.28 -6.26
N ASP A 488 36.20 6.35 -5.64
CA ASP A 488 35.92 4.93 -5.80
C ASP A 488 34.59 4.68 -5.08
N LEU A 489 33.50 4.75 -5.85
CA LEU A 489 32.19 4.18 -5.55
C LEU A 489 31.57 3.65 -6.85
#